data_AF-D0YYY0-F1
#
_entry.id   AF-D0YYY0-F1
#
_cell.length_a   1.000
_cell.length_b   1.000
_cell.length_c   1.000
_cell.angle_alpha   90.00
_cell.angle_beta   90.00
_cell.angle_gamma   90.00
#
_symmetry.space_group_name_H-M   'P 1'
#
loop_
_entity.id
_entity.type
_entity.pdbx_description
1 polymer ?
#
loop_
_entity_poly.entity_id
_entity_poly.type
_entity_poly.pdbx_seq_one_letter_code
_entity_poly.pdbx_strand_id
1 'polypeptide(L)' 'MVMGLLPHTEVAVVRLAPLGDPLQIRVRGVDIALRKQIAESIEVEVK' A
#
# COMPACT_ATOMS: atom_id res chain seq x y z
N MET A 1 17.21 -6.31 6.65
CA MET A 1 16.46 -6.09 5.40
C MET A 1 15.09 -5.56 5.77
N VAL A 2 14.75 -4.32 5.39
CA VAL A 2 13.44 -3.72 5.69
C VAL A 2 12.65 -3.65 4.39
N MET A 3 11.70 -4.57 4.21
CA MET A 3 10.76 -4.56 3.08
C MET A 3 9.52 -3.77 3.49
N GLY A 4 9.64 -2.45 3.50
CA GLY A 4 8.59 -1.55 4.00
C GLY A 4 8.41 -0.31 3.14
N LEU A 5 7.39 0.46 3.50
CA LEU A 5 7.12 1.79 2.97
C LEU A 5 7.87 2.82 3.82
N LEU A 6 8.51 3.80 3.17
CA LEU A 6 9.05 4.98 3.85
C LEU A 6 8.16 6.18 3.54
N PRO A 7 8.13 7.21 4.41
CA PRO A 7 7.47 8.47 4.12
C PRO A 7 7.90 9.03 2.76
N HIS A 8 6.99 9.71 2.08
CA HIS A 8 7.19 10.31 0.74
C HIS A 8 7.50 9.31 -0.38
N THR A 9 7.20 8.02 -0.19
CA THR A 9 7.29 7.04 -1.27
C THR A 9 6.04 7.11 -2.14
N GLU A 10 6.22 7.25 -3.46
CA GLU A 10 5.11 7.14 -4.39
C GLU A 10 4.58 5.70 -4.43
N VAL A 11 3.26 5.57 -4.32
CA VAL A 11 2.56 4.29 -4.34
C VAL A 11 1.41 4.36 -5.33
N ALA A 12 1.11 3.24 -5.97
CA ALA A 12 -0.08 3.10 -6.82
C ALA A 12 -0.99 2.01 -6.28
N VAL A 13 -2.28 2.29 -6.16
CA VAL A 13 -3.27 1.27 -5.81
C VAL A 13 -3.45 0.35 -7.02
N VAL A 14 -3.23 -0.95 -6.82
CA VAL A 14 -3.37 -1.96 -7.88
C VAL A 14 -4.75 -2.59 -7.82
N ARG A 15 -5.15 -3.09 -6.64
CA ARG A 15 -6.48 -3.67 -6.41
C ARG A 15 -6.78 -3.79 -4.92
N LEU A 16 -8.06 -3.86 -4.60
CA LEU A 16 -8.56 -4.27 -3.30
C LEU A 16 -9.03 -5.73 -3.40
N ALA A 17 -8.79 -6.53 -2.36
CA ALA A 17 -9.37 -7.86 -2.29
C ALA A 17 -10.92 -7.78 -2.30
N PRO A 18 -11.63 -8.80 -2.80
CA PRO A 18 -13.09 -8.77 -2.89
C PRO A 18 -13.82 -8.51 -1.57
N LEU A 19 -13.23 -8.95 -0.45
CA LEU A 19 -13.78 -8.74 0.91
C LEU A 19 -13.28 -7.46 1.59
N GLY A 20 -12.53 -6.61 0.86
CA GLY A 20 -12.01 -5.35 1.36
C GLY A 20 -10.64 -5.42 2.05
N ASP A 21 -10.05 -6.61 2.22
CA ASP A 21 -8.71 -6.81 2.79
C ASP A 21 -8.06 -8.07 2.18
N PRO A 22 -6.78 -8.03 1.75
CA PRO A 22 -5.83 -6.91 1.77
C PRO A 22 -5.94 -5.93 0.59
N LEU A 23 -5.35 -4.74 0.78
CA LEU A 23 -5.11 -3.74 -0.25
C LEU A 23 -3.78 -4.05 -0.96
N GLN A 24 -3.81 -4.26 -2.28
CA GLN A 24 -2.59 -4.42 -3.07
C GLN A 24 -2.14 -3.07 -3.62
N ILE A 25 -0.88 -2.73 -3.32
CA ILE A 25 -0.22 -1.52 -3.80
C ILE A 25 1.04 -1.89 -4.59
N ARG A 26 1.44 -1.02 -5.52
CA ARG A 26 2.71 -1.10 -6.23
C ARG A 26 3.64 -0.02 -5.73
N VAL A 27 4.86 -0.43 -5.39
CA VAL A 27 5.89 0.42 -4.80
C VAL A 27 7.22 0.06 -5.46
N ARG A 28 7.90 1.03 -6.08
CA ARG A 28 9.22 0.83 -6.72
C ARG A 28 9.27 -0.39 -7.67
N GLY A 29 8.18 -0.64 -8.39
CA GLY A 29 8.07 -1.76 -9.36
C GLY A 29 7.74 -3.12 -8.75
N VAL A 30 7.48 -3.20 -7.44
CA VAL A 30 7.08 -4.44 -6.75
C VAL A 30 5.67 -4.30 -6.19
N ASP A 31 4.90 -5.39 -6.27
CA ASP A 31 3.56 -5.47 -5.72
C ASP A 31 3.60 -5.99 -4.29
N ILE A 32 2.97 -5.25 -3.37
CA ILE A 32 2.92 -5.56 -1.94
C ILE A 32 1.45 -5.61 -1.50
N ALA A 33 1.11 -6.62 -0.72
CA ALA A 33 -0.19 -6.72 -0.05
C ALA A 33 -0.10 -6.07 1.33
N LEU A 34 -0.90 -5.03 1.55
CA LEU A 34 -1.01 -4.30 2.80
C LEU A 34 -2.34 -4.64 3.47
N ARG A 35 -2.29 -5.09 4.72
CA ARG A 35 -3.53 -5.29 5.50
C ARG A 35 -4.20 -3.95 5.76
N LYS A 36 -5.53 -3.93 5.69
CA LYS A 36 -6.37 -2.76 5.88
C LYS A 36 -6.07 -2.04 7.20
N GLN A 37 -5.89 -2.78 8.29
CA GLN A 37 -5.54 -2.21 9.60
C GLN A 37 -4.24 -1.38 9.57
N ILE A 38 -3.24 -1.77 8.77
CA ILE A 38 -1.99 -1.01 8.62
C ILE A 38 -2.20 0.16 7.66
N ALA A 39 -2.95 -0.06 6.57
CA ALA A 39 -3.28 0.99 5.60
C ALA A 39 -4.05 2.15 6.25
N GLU A 40 -4.93 1.88 7.20
CA GLU A 40 -5.66 2.88 7.99
C GLU A 40 -4.75 3.78 8.84
N SER A 41 -3.51 3.35 9.13
CA SER A 41 -2.52 4.12 9.87
C SER A 41 -1.57 4.92 8.98
N ILE A 42 -1.79 4.94 7.65
CA ILE A 42 -0.92 5.59 6.68
C ILE A 42 -1.69 6.70 5.97
N GLU A 43 -1.22 7.93 6.10
CA GLU A 43 -1.74 9.07 5.36
C GLU A 43 -1.08 9.15 3.97
N VAL A 44 -1.90 9.46 2.97
CA VAL A 44 -1.47 9.62 1.57
C VAL A 44 -2.12 10.85 0.96
N GLU A 45 -1.42 11.47 0.03
CA GLU A 45 -1.94 12.58 -0.78
C GLU A 45 -2.21 12.09 -2.20
N VAL A 46 -3.38 12.44 -2.75
CA VAL A 46 -3.73 12.12 -4.14
C VAL A 46 -3.27 13.29 -5.02
N LYS A 47 -2.49 12.97 -6.06
CA LYS A 47 -2.14 13.93 -7.11
C LYS A 47 -3.31 14.16 -8.07
#